data_AF-A0A1Y4LE80-F1
#
_entry.id   AF-A0A1Y4LE80-F1
#
_cell.length_a   1.000
_cell.length_b   1.000
_cell.length_c   1.000
_cell.angle_alpha   90.00
_cell.angle_beta   90.00
_cell.angle_gamma   90.00
#
_symmetry.space_group_name_H-M   'P 1'
#
loop_
_entity.id
_entity.type
_entity.pdbx_description
1 polymer ?
#
loop_
_entity_poly.entity_id
_entity_poly.type
_entity_poly.pdbx_seq_one_letter_code
_entity_poly.pdbx_strand_id
1 'polypeptide(L)'
;MYELLRNPGGNAIYSGLVIQDTTLDGKNLMFNADLTKDCATSEGSVGVREGNEAVWRSAPGIPGKAFEIRVSEDHIKWIEDGLFCLEGPMIKPGLHWYLPARDDGTYYVSHMFELSGEFQGVKARGFVAFDQVYMAEGGCL
;
A
#
# COMPACT_ATOMS: atom_id res chain seq x y z
N MET A 1 -4.64 17.08 -18.55
CA MET A 1 -5.21 17.57 -17.27
C MET A 1 -5.22 16.36 -16.36
N TYR A 2 -4.28 16.26 -15.42
CA TYR A 2 -4.26 15.17 -14.45
C TYR A 2 -5.06 15.67 -13.24
N GLU A 3 -6.28 15.16 -13.06
CA GLU A 3 -6.98 15.33 -11.80
C GLU A 3 -6.35 14.36 -10.80
N LEU A 4 -5.77 14.93 -9.74
CA LEU A 4 -5.54 14.18 -8.51
C LEU A 4 -6.92 13.69 -8.05
N LEU A 5 -7.14 12.38 -7.97
CA LEU A 5 -8.39 11.82 -7.45
C LEU A 5 -8.52 12.16 -5.96
N ARG A 6 -8.99 13.36 -5.67
CA ARG A 6 -9.59 13.70 -4.39
C ARG A 6 -11.05 13.26 -4.48
N ASN A 7 -11.51 12.56 -3.44
CA ASN A 7 -12.92 12.24 -3.27
C ASN A 7 -13.76 13.53 -3.46
N PRO A 8 -14.57 13.66 -4.53
CA PRO A 8 -15.31 14.88 -4.79
C PRO A 8 -16.51 14.91 -3.84
N GLY A 9 -16.30 15.46 -2.64
CA GLY A 9 -17.38 15.76 -1.68
C GLY A 9 -17.19 15.30 -0.24
N GLY A 10 -16.06 14.68 0.13
CA GLY A 10 -15.80 14.24 1.50
C GLY A 10 -14.54 14.87 2.09
N ASN A 11 -14.63 15.46 3.29
CA ASN A 11 -13.46 15.85 4.09
C ASN A 11 -12.66 14.64 4.64
N ALA A 12 -13.04 13.41 4.28
CA ALA A 12 -12.43 12.18 4.77
C ALA A 12 -11.46 11.60 3.71
N ILE A 13 -10.20 11.41 4.12
CA ILE A 13 -9.21 10.66 3.36
C ILE A 13 -9.65 9.18 3.39
N TYR A 14 -9.82 8.56 2.23
CA TYR A 14 -10.07 7.12 2.17
C TYR A 14 -8.82 6.37 2.62
N SER A 15 -8.96 5.53 3.64
CA SER A 15 -7.87 4.82 4.30
C SER A 15 -7.87 3.30 4.02
N GLY A 16 -8.66 2.84 3.03
CA GLY A 16 -8.72 1.43 2.64
C GLY A 16 -7.86 1.08 1.44
N LEU A 17 -7.81 -0.21 1.13
CA LEU A 17 -7.19 -0.73 -0.10
C LEU A 17 -8.07 -0.41 -1.31
N VAL A 18 -7.50 0.22 -2.34
CA VAL A 18 -8.17 0.44 -3.63
C VAL A 18 -7.66 -0.56 -4.66
N ILE A 19 -8.59 -1.22 -5.35
CA ILE A 19 -8.22 -2.20 -6.39
C ILE A 19 -8.57 -1.67 -7.77
N GLN A 20 -7.60 -1.74 -8.68
CA GLN A 20 -7.79 -1.48 -10.09
C GLN A 20 -7.62 -2.77 -10.89
N ASP A 21 -8.53 -3.02 -11.81
CA ASP A 21 -8.71 -4.31 -12.47
C ASP A 21 -9.02 -4.10 -13.95
N THR A 22 -8.15 -4.59 -14.82
CA THR A 22 -8.34 -4.53 -16.27
C THR A 22 -9.36 -5.53 -16.79
N THR A 23 -9.74 -6.54 -16.01
CA THR A 23 -10.68 -7.58 -16.45
C THR A 23 -12.12 -7.08 -16.51
N LEU A 24 -12.44 -5.97 -15.83
CA LEU A 24 -13.77 -5.37 -15.82
C LEU A 24 -14.24 -4.92 -17.20
N ASP A 25 -13.33 -4.36 -18.01
CA ASP A 25 -13.63 -3.92 -19.38
C ASP A 25 -12.69 -4.52 -20.44
N GLY A 26 -11.67 -5.27 -20.01
CA GLY A 26 -10.66 -5.90 -20.85
C GLY A 26 -9.65 -4.93 -21.47
N LYS A 27 -9.62 -3.65 -21.09
CA LYS A 27 -8.85 -2.61 -21.80
C LYS A 27 -8.16 -1.59 -20.90
N ASN A 28 -8.83 -1.09 -19.86
CA ASN A 28 -8.33 0.01 -19.04
C ASN A 28 -8.16 -0.44 -17.59
N LEU A 29 -7.28 0.24 -16.84
CA LEU A 29 -7.23 0.07 -15.39
C LEU A 29 -8.47 0.74 -14.79
N MET A 30 -9.45 -0.07 -14.40
CA MET A 30 -10.74 0.39 -13.87
C MET A 30 -10.83 0.13 -12.38
N PHE A 31 -11.40 1.05 -11.60
CA PHE A 31 -11.65 0.80 -10.17
C PHE A 31 -12.66 -0.33 -9.98
N ASN A 32 -12.24 -1.37 -9.27
CA ASN A 32 -13.09 -2.49 -8.90
C ASN A 32 -13.75 -2.22 -7.54
N ALA A 33 -14.85 -1.45 -7.56
CA ALA A 33 -15.60 -1.09 -6.36
C ALA A 33 -16.16 -2.31 -5.63
N ASP A 34 -16.56 -3.34 -6.38
CA ASP A 34 -17.11 -4.58 -5.79
C ASP A 34 -16.08 -5.37 -5.00
N LEU A 35 -14.82 -5.38 -5.44
CA LEU A 35 -13.75 -6.03 -4.71
C LEU A 35 -13.20 -5.15 -3.57
N THR A 36 -13.18 -3.84 -3.81
CA THR A 36 -12.68 -2.84 -2.84
C THR A 36 -13.56 -2.74 -1.59
N LYS A 37 -14.89 -2.87 -1.73
CA LYS A 37 -15.84 -2.65 -0.61
C LYS A 37 -15.65 -3.59 0.60
N ASP A 38 -15.06 -4.77 0.39
CA ASP A 38 -14.86 -5.77 1.43
C ASP A 38 -13.49 -5.63 2.14
N CYS A 39 -12.59 -4.81 1.61
CA CYS A 39 -11.25 -4.61 2.18
C CYS A 39 -11.33 -3.83 3.49
N ALA A 40 -10.49 -4.17 4.48
CA ALA A 40 -10.41 -3.40 5.71
C ALA A 40 -9.84 -2.00 5.47
N THR A 41 -10.28 -1.07 6.32
CA THR A 41 -9.66 0.25 6.46
C THR A 41 -8.43 0.15 7.36
N SER A 42 -7.43 1.00 7.10
CA SER A 42 -6.27 1.19 7.99
C SER A 42 -6.58 2.11 9.19
N GLU A 43 -7.83 2.56 9.34
CA GLU A 43 -8.26 3.38 10.48
C GLU A 43 -7.95 2.69 11.81
N GLY A 44 -7.27 3.42 12.71
CA GLY A 44 -6.85 2.92 14.01
C GLY A 44 -5.71 1.89 13.98
N SER A 45 -5.22 1.50 12.80
CA SER A 45 -4.04 0.65 12.68
C SER A 45 -2.80 1.38 13.19
N VAL A 46 -1.97 0.68 13.96
CA VAL A 46 -0.71 1.21 14.48
C VAL A 46 0.41 0.26 14.09
N GLY A 47 1.47 0.81 13.50
CA GLY A 47 2.70 0.07 13.22
C GLY A 47 3.42 -0.26 14.51
N VAL A 48 3.66 -1.54 14.74
CA VAL A 48 4.44 -2.04 15.88
C VAL A 48 5.69 -2.76 15.40
N ARG A 49 6.69 -2.89 16.27
CA ARG A 49 7.85 -3.74 16.01
C ARG A 49 7.69 -5.08 16.71
N GLU A 50 7.79 -6.16 15.95
CA GLU A 50 7.81 -7.54 16.45
C GLU A 50 9.12 -8.19 16.01
N GLY A 51 10.08 -8.33 16.94
CA GLY A 51 11.40 -8.86 16.60
C GLY A 51 12.16 -7.96 15.61
N ASN A 52 12.46 -8.49 14.42
CA ASN A 52 13.10 -7.77 13.31
C ASN A 52 12.10 -7.24 12.27
N GLU A 53 10.80 -7.41 12.49
CA GLU A 53 9.75 -6.98 11.56
C GLU A 53 9.05 -5.72 12.08
N ALA A 54 8.71 -4.83 11.14
CA ALA A 54 7.64 -3.86 11.33
C ALA A 54 6.31 -4.48 10.90
N VAL A 55 5.28 -4.30 11.71
CA VAL A 55 4.00 -4.98 11.53
C VAL A 55 2.82 -4.03 11.66
N TRP A 56 1.91 -4.09 10.70
CA TRP A 56 0.62 -3.39 10.70
C TRP A 56 -0.51 -4.39 10.56
N ARG A 57 -1.63 -4.12 11.24
CA ARG A 57 -2.84 -4.95 11.20
C ARG A 57 -4.09 -4.10 11.30
N SER A 58 -5.22 -4.63 10.85
CA SER A 58 -6.52 -4.01 11.14
C SER A 58 -6.73 -3.86 12.65
N ALA A 59 -7.28 -2.72 13.08
CA ALA A 59 -7.62 -2.51 14.47
C ALA A 59 -8.84 -3.36 14.88
N PRO A 60 -8.97 -3.76 16.16
CA PRO A 60 -10.09 -4.55 16.62
C PRO A 60 -11.44 -3.85 16.39
N GLY A 61 -12.42 -4.59 15.88
CA GLY A 61 -13.80 -4.09 15.69
C GLY A 61 -14.01 -3.18 14.48
N ILE A 62 -12.99 -3.00 13.65
CA ILE A 62 -13.10 -2.25 12.39
C ILE A 62 -13.81 -3.12 11.31
N PRO A 63 -14.75 -2.55 10.52
CA PRO A 63 -15.41 -3.25 9.42
C PRO A 63 -14.44 -3.67 8.30
N GLY A 64 -14.82 -4.72 7.56
CA GLY A 64 -14.06 -5.26 6.43
C GLY A 64 -13.27 -6.52 6.80
N LYS A 65 -12.71 -7.19 5.80
CA LYS A 65 -11.85 -8.36 5.97
C LYS A 65 -10.47 -7.90 6.45
N ALA A 66 -9.95 -8.55 7.48
CA ALA A 66 -8.74 -8.10 8.17
C ALA A 66 -7.49 -8.19 7.27
N PHE A 67 -6.51 -7.32 7.54
CA PHE A 67 -5.20 -7.35 6.92
C PHE A 67 -4.07 -7.52 7.94
N GLU A 68 -2.94 -8.05 7.49
CA GLU A 68 -1.65 -8.00 8.17
C GLU A 68 -0.53 -7.72 7.15
N ILE A 69 0.33 -6.74 7.43
CA ILE A 69 1.54 -6.45 6.67
C ILE A 69 2.73 -6.63 7.61
N ARG A 70 3.69 -7.49 7.24
CA ARG A 70 4.96 -7.69 7.93
C ARG A 70 6.10 -7.36 7.00
N VAL A 71 7.03 -6.52 7.45
CA VAL A 71 8.18 -6.07 6.65
C VAL A 71 9.46 -6.22 7.46
N SER A 72 10.43 -6.98 6.94
CA SER A 72 11.81 -7.01 7.42
C SER A 72 12.72 -6.18 6.49
N GLU A 73 14.03 -6.18 6.74
CA GLU A 73 15.00 -5.54 5.84
C GLU A 73 15.02 -6.17 4.43
N ASP A 74 14.71 -7.45 4.32
CA ASP A 74 14.94 -8.25 3.12
C ASP A 74 13.69 -8.96 2.58
N HIS A 75 12.55 -8.84 3.27
CA HIS A 75 11.34 -9.57 2.93
C HIS A 75 10.07 -8.84 3.36
N ILE A 76 8.99 -9.09 2.65
CA ILE A 76 7.65 -8.62 3.01
C ILE A 76 6.65 -9.77 2.91
N LYS A 77 5.63 -9.74 3.76
CA LYS A 77 4.42 -10.54 3.64
C LYS A 77 3.20 -9.67 3.89
N TRP A 78 2.24 -9.72 2.97
CA TRP A 78 0.97 -9.01 3.09
C TRP A 78 -0.18 -9.97 2.85
N ILE A 79 -1.06 -10.03 3.83
CA ILE A 79 -2.29 -10.81 3.80
C ILE A 79 -3.47 -9.83 3.87
N GLU A 80 -4.38 -9.94 2.90
CA GLU A 80 -5.72 -9.37 2.93
C GLU A 80 -6.69 -10.54 2.97
N ASP A 81 -7.39 -10.72 4.09
CA ASP A 81 -8.22 -11.91 4.33
C ASP A 81 -9.27 -12.10 3.24
N GLY A 82 -9.36 -13.32 2.72
CA GLY A 82 -10.24 -13.67 1.60
C GLY A 82 -9.95 -12.97 0.27
N LEU A 83 -8.84 -12.22 0.13
CA LEU A 83 -8.44 -11.53 -1.09
C LEU A 83 -7.10 -12.03 -1.61
N PHE A 84 -6.01 -11.82 -0.87
CA PHE A 84 -4.68 -12.27 -1.29
C PHE A 84 -3.75 -12.61 -0.12
N CYS A 85 -2.73 -13.41 -0.43
CA CYS A 85 -1.55 -13.62 0.41
C CYS A 85 -0.34 -13.56 -0.51
N LEU A 86 0.47 -12.51 -0.36
CA LEU A 86 1.60 -12.22 -1.22
C LEU A 86 2.85 -12.01 -0.36
N GLU A 87 3.97 -12.59 -0.78
CA GLU A 87 5.24 -12.42 -0.10
C GLU A 87 6.43 -12.50 -1.04
N GLY A 88 7.56 -11.95 -0.62
CA GLY A 88 8.81 -12.11 -1.33
C GLY A 88 9.91 -11.11 -0.95
N PRO A 89 11.06 -11.21 -1.61
CA PRO A 89 12.28 -10.52 -1.20
C PRO A 89 12.31 -9.05 -1.63
N MET A 90 13.11 -8.26 -0.91
CA MET A 90 13.43 -6.89 -1.28
C MET A 90 14.28 -6.86 -2.56
N ILE A 91 13.90 -6.02 -3.51
CA ILE A 91 14.69 -5.64 -4.68
C ILE A 91 15.71 -4.59 -4.24
N LYS A 92 16.96 -5.01 -4.07
CA LYS A 92 18.07 -4.12 -3.67
C LYS A 92 18.61 -3.32 -4.88
N PRO A 93 19.05 -2.06 -4.69
CA PRO A 93 19.17 -1.34 -3.41
C PRO A 93 17.89 -0.59 -2.96
N GLY A 94 16.73 -0.80 -3.59
CA GLY A 94 15.55 0.06 -3.45
C GLY A 94 15.62 1.30 -4.37
N LEU A 95 14.65 2.20 -4.24
CA LEU A 95 14.59 3.45 -5.00
C LEU A 95 14.75 4.65 -4.06
N HIS A 96 15.66 5.55 -4.41
CA HIS A 96 15.90 6.79 -3.69
C HIS A 96 15.78 7.94 -4.68
N TRP A 97 14.96 8.93 -4.36
CA TRP A 97 14.81 10.15 -5.15
C TRP A 97 15.01 11.36 -4.25
N TYR A 98 16.03 12.16 -4.57
CA TYR A 98 16.33 13.39 -3.86
C TYR A 98 16.11 14.60 -4.77
N LEU A 99 15.28 15.53 -4.32
CA LEU A 99 15.03 16.83 -4.94
C LEU A 99 15.72 17.90 -4.08
N PRO A 100 16.89 18.40 -4.51
CA PRO A 100 17.64 19.36 -3.73
C PRO A 100 16.96 20.73 -3.76
N ALA A 101 16.73 21.30 -2.59
CA ALA A 101 16.38 22.70 -2.42
C ALA A 101 16.80 23.18 -1.03
N ARG A 102 16.89 24.50 -0.84
CA ARG A 102 17.45 25.09 0.38
C ARG A 102 16.52 24.89 1.57
N ASP A 103 15.23 25.16 1.38
CA ASP A 103 14.23 25.23 2.46
C ASP A 103 13.09 24.22 2.26
N ASP A 104 12.94 23.67 1.04
CA ASP A 104 11.83 22.82 0.57
C ASP A 104 12.34 21.53 -0.12
N GLY A 105 13.55 21.09 0.23
CA GLY A 105 14.10 19.83 -0.27
C GLY A 105 13.19 18.64 0.06
N THR A 106 13.10 17.69 -0.86
CA THR A 106 12.31 16.46 -0.67
C THR A 106 13.19 15.24 -0.86
N TYR A 107 13.06 14.28 0.04
CA TYR A 107 13.73 12.99 -0.07
C TYR A 107 12.69 11.87 0.01
N TYR A 108 12.62 11.08 -1.05
CA TYR A 108 11.71 9.95 -1.19
C TYR A 108 12.54 8.66 -1.19
N VAL A 109 12.17 7.72 -0.34
CA VAL A 109 12.77 6.39 -0.24
C VAL A 109 11.68 5.36 -0.41
N SER A 110 11.93 4.36 -1.25
CA SER A 110 11.03 3.24 -1.47
C SER A 110 11.78 1.90 -1.34
N HIS A 111 11.31 1.07 -0.41
CA HIS A 111 11.68 -0.35 -0.39
C HIS A 111 10.77 -1.08 -1.37
N MET A 112 11.33 -1.53 -2.48
CA MET A 112 10.59 -2.33 -3.46
C MET A 112 10.77 -3.81 -3.15
N PHE A 113 9.69 -4.58 -3.26
CA PHE A 113 9.71 -6.02 -3.07
C PHE A 113 9.10 -6.72 -4.29
N GLU A 114 9.72 -7.80 -4.74
CA GLU A 114 9.09 -8.70 -5.69
C GLU A 114 8.22 -9.68 -4.92
N LEU A 115 6.94 -9.78 -5.30
CA LEU A 115 5.95 -10.58 -4.60
C LEU A 115 5.49 -11.76 -5.46
N SER A 116 5.25 -12.89 -4.81
CA SER A 116 4.52 -14.01 -5.38
C SER A 116 3.53 -14.57 -4.36
N GLY A 117 2.49 -15.24 -4.84
CA GLY A 117 1.51 -15.85 -3.96
C GLY A 117 0.18 -16.10 -4.68
N GLU A 118 -0.91 -15.80 -4.00
CA GLU A 118 -2.26 -15.98 -4.53
C GLU A 118 -3.10 -14.71 -4.39
N PHE A 119 -3.84 -14.39 -5.45
CA PHE A 119 -4.88 -13.37 -5.48
C PHE A 119 -6.17 -14.04 -5.95
N GLN A 120 -7.21 -14.03 -5.11
CA GLN A 120 -8.49 -14.71 -5.34
C GLN A 120 -8.34 -16.20 -5.74
N GLY A 121 -7.38 -16.89 -5.12
CA GLY A 121 -7.11 -18.32 -5.38
C GLY A 121 -6.34 -18.60 -6.68
N VAL A 122 -5.91 -17.57 -7.41
CA VAL A 122 -5.08 -17.70 -8.61
C VAL A 122 -3.64 -17.28 -8.30
N LYS A 123 -2.67 -18.00 -8.86
CA LYS A 123 -1.26 -17.64 -8.72
C LYS A 123 -1.01 -16.24 -9.27
N ALA A 124 -0.38 -15.40 -8.46
CA ALA A 124 -0.09 -14.01 -8.77
C ALA A 124 1.40 -13.71 -8.54
N ARG A 125 1.93 -12.76 -9.32
CA ARG A 125 3.25 -12.16 -9.15
C ARG A 125 3.15 -10.67 -9.43
N GLY A 126 3.91 -9.88 -8.71
CA GLY A 126 3.97 -8.44 -8.90
C GLY A 126 5.08 -7.82 -8.08
N PHE A 127 4.96 -6.53 -7.81
CA PHE A 127 5.84 -5.83 -6.90
C PHE A 127 5.02 -4.89 -6.02
N VAL A 128 5.54 -4.61 -4.83
CA VAL A 128 5.02 -3.56 -3.94
C VAL A 128 6.14 -2.61 -3.59
N ALA A 129 5.80 -1.33 -3.49
CA ALA A 129 6.68 -0.26 -3.07
C ALA A 129 6.22 0.20 -1.66
N PHE A 130 7.14 0.17 -0.70
CA PHE A 130 6.91 0.67 0.64
C PHE A 130 7.63 2.01 0.81
N ASP A 131 6.84 3.07 0.73
CA ASP A 131 7.33 4.41 0.47
C ASP A 131 7.38 5.27 1.74
N GLN A 132 8.46 6.03 1.87
CA GLN A 132 8.60 7.05 2.89
C GLN A 132 9.09 8.34 2.27
N VAL A 133 8.42 9.44 2.61
CA VAL A 133 8.76 10.77 2.09
C VAL A 133 9.11 11.69 3.25
N TYR A 134 10.27 12.32 3.12
CA TYR A 134 10.78 13.32 4.03
C TYR A 134 10.66 14.68 3.34
N MET A 135 9.87 15.56 3.94
CA MET A 135 9.59 16.90 3.44
C MET A 135 9.84 17.93 4.55
N ALA A 136 9.97 19.19 4.17
CA ALA A 136 9.94 20.30 5.12
C ALA A 136 8.63 20.30 5.95
N GLU A 137 8.66 20.95 7.12
CA GLU A 137 7.48 21.09 7.97
C GLU A 137 6.32 21.71 7.18
N GLY A 138 5.13 21.11 7.30
CA GLY A 138 3.95 21.51 6.53
C GLY A 138 3.88 20.94 5.09
N GLY A 139 4.88 20.17 4.66
CA GLY A 139 4.86 19.46 3.37
C GLY A 139 3.71 18.45 3.26
N CYS A 140 3.15 18.33 2.06
CA CYS A 140 2.04 17.42 1.74
C CYS A 140 2.19 16.90 0.30
N LEU A 141 1.82 15.64 0.06
CA LEU A 141 1.76 14.98 -1.25
C LEU A 141 0.33 14.96 -1.80
#